data_AF-A0A7W4C2W8-F1
#
_entry.id   AF-A0A7W4C2W8-F1
#
_cell.length_a   1.000
_cell.length_b   1.000
_cell.length_c   1.000
_cell.angle_alpha   90.00
_cell.angle_beta   90.00
_cell.angle_gamma   90.00
#
_symmetry.space_group_name_H-M   'P 1'
#
loop_
_entity.id
_entity.type
_entity.pdbx_description
1 polymer ?
#
loop_
_entity_poly.entity_id
_entity_poly.type
_entity_poly.pdbx_seq_one_letter_code
_entity_poly.pdbx_strand_id
1 'polypeptide(L)'
;MELLCNLIAGNEKLVLGSLFTLFGVLVAGIINFLLKRLELSHARKMKKIEFASSFKQENLFKPVVSFLEADLIALQAVYGLLFVEKKDRREVKINNDHLVMLSSIEARIKALTDSATYEKFNEYSRKRLRIGNALENIELDPYAELKSAIELASNIMKTLYEQATDIEIKTTH
;
A
#
# COMPACT_ATOMS: atom_id res chain seq x y z
N MET A 1 -17.32 59.16 -41.35
CA MET A 1 -16.49 59.54 -40.17
C MET A 1 -17.29 60.38 -39.19
N GLU A 2 -17.95 61.47 -39.60
CA GLU A 2 -18.74 62.34 -38.69
C GLU A 2 -19.94 61.66 -38.03
N LEU A 3 -20.65 60.77 -38.73
CA LEU A 3 -21.79 60.00 -38.17
C LEU A 3 -21.39 59.00 -37.08
N LEU A 4 -20.16 58.48 -37.11
CA LEU A 4 -19.61 57.57 -36.10
C LEU A 4 -19.18 58.35 -34.84
N CYS A 5 -18.58 59.53 -35.03
CA CYS A 5 -18.18 60.41 -33.93
C CYS A 5 -19.38 60.94 -33.13
N ASN A 6 -20.49 61.30 -33.79
CA ASN A 6 -21.69 61.79 -33.10
C ASN A 6 -22.45 60.69 -32.34
N LEU A 7 -22.38 59.43 -32.80
CA LEU A 7 -23.01 58.29 -32.14
C LEU A 7 -22.24 57.85 -30.88
N ILE A 8 -20.92 58.03 -30.88
CA ILE A 8 -20.05 57.75 -29.72
C ILE A 8 -20.21 58.84 -28.65
N ALA A 9 -20.32 60.11 -29.05
CA ALA A 9 -20.49 61.25 -28.14
C ALA A 9 -21.81 61.24 -27.34
N GLY A 10 -22.88 60.65 -27.88
CA GLY A 10 -24.18 60.52 -27.18
C GLY A 10 -24.27 59.32 -26.23
N ASN A 11 -23.37 58.34 -26.35
CA ASN A 11 -23.43 57.05 -25.67
C ASN A 11 -22.12 56.69 -24.94
N GLU A 12 -21.31 57.67 -24.58
CA GLU A 12 -19.98 57.50 -23.98
C GLU A 12 -19.96 56.55 -22.77
N LYS A 13 -20.98 56.63 -21.90
CA LYS A 13 -21.13 55.73 -20.74
C LYS A 13 -21.38 54.27 -21.14
N LEU A 14 -22.08 54.05 -22.25
CA LEU A 14 -22.42 52.73 -22.78
C LEU A 14 -21.21 52.11 -23.51
N VAL A 15 -20.43 52.94 -24.20
CA VAL A 15 -19.15 52.54 -24.81
C VAL A 15 -18.10 52.24 -23.75
N LEU A 16 -17.96 53.06 -22.70
CA LEU A 16 -17.08 52.74 -21.56
C LEU A 16 -17.53 51.46 -20.84
N GLY A 17 -18.83 51.34 -20.54
CA GLY A 17 -19.38 50.18 -19.83
C GLY A 17 -19.17 48.86 -20.58
N SER A 18 -19.33 48.87 -21.90
CA SER A 18 -19.05 47.71 -22.77
C SER A 18 -17.56 47.35 -22.83
N LEU A 19 -16.66 48.35 -22.84
CA LEU A 19 -15.21 48.14 -22.76
C LEU A 19 -14.79 47.51 -21.41
N PHE A 20 -15.34 48.00 -20.29
CA PHE A 20 -15.07 47.43 -18.96
C PHE A 20 -15.61 46.00 -18.81
N THR A 21 -16.78 45.70 -19.37
CA THR A 21 -17.31 44.33 -19.37
C THR A 21 -16.48 43.41 -20.26
N LEU A 22 -16.07 43.86 -21.46
CA LEU A 22 -15.19 43.08 -22.33
C LEU A 22 -13.85 42.76 -21.65
N PHE A 23 -13.26 43.76 -20.99
CA PHE A 23 -12.04 43.61 -20.21
C PHE A 23 -12.23 42.64 -19.03
N GLY A 24 -13.34 42.75 -18.30
CA GLY A 24 -13.70 41.85 -17.21
C GLY A 24 -13.84 40.40 -17.65
N VAL A 25 -14.49 40.15 -18.80
CA VAL A 25 -14.62 38.80 -19.39
C VAL A 25 -13.25 38.25 -19.80
N LEU A 26 -12.37 39.09 -20.35
CA LEU A 26 -11.03 38.69 -20.78
C LEU A 26 -10.15 38.33 -19.58
N VAL A 27 -10.17 39.13 -18.52
CA VAL A 27 -9.46 38.85 -17.26
C VAL A 27 -10.02 37.58 -16.59
N ALA A 28 -11.34 37.44 -16.51
CA ALA A 28 -11.98 36.24 -15.97
C ALA A 28 -11.60 34.98 -16.77
N GLY A 29 -11.53 35.08 -18.11
CA GLY A 29 -11.08 34.01 -18.98
C GLY A 29 -9.64 33.58 -18.71
N ILE A 30 -8.72 34.54 -18.51
CA ILE A 30 -7.33 34.28 -18.16
C ILE A 30 -7.22 33.61 -16.79
N ILE A 31 -7.93 34.12 -15.78
CA ILE A 31 -7.94 33.54 -14.42
C ILE A 31 -8.46 32.11 -14.46
N ASN A 32 -9.58 31.87 -15.17
CA ASN A 32 -10.18 30.54 -15.26
C ASN A 32 -9.27 29.56 -16.00
N PHE A 33 -8.54 30.02 -17.03
CA PHE A 33 -7.53 29.23 -17.71
C PHE A 33 -6.35 28.85 -16.79
N LEU A 34 -5.86 29.80 -15.99
CA LEU A 34 -4.78 29.56 -15.02
C LEU A 34 -5.21 28.57 -13.93
N LEU A 35 -6.41 28.75 -13.35
CA LEU A 35 -6.99 27.83 -12.36
C LEU A 35 -7.12 26.42 -12.93
N LYS A 36 -7.69 26.28 -14.13
CA LYS A 36 -7.84 24.99 -14.79
C LYS A 36 -6.51 24.31 -15.09
N ARG A 37 -5.47 25.09 -15.41
CA ARG A 37 -4.11 24.58 -15.61
C ARG A 37 -3.49 24.08 -14.30
N LEU A 38 -3.72 24.77 -13.18
CA LEU A 38 -3.30 24.33 -11.86
C LEU A 38 -4.04 23.05 -11.44
N GLU A 39 -5.36 23.00 -11.61
CA GLU A 39 -6.17 21.80 -11.36
C GLU A 39 -5.66 20.60 -12.15
N LEU A 40 -5.38 20.77 -13.45
CA LEU A 40 -4.81 19.72 -14.29
C LEU A 40 -3.43 19.25 -13.80
N SER A 41 -2.60 20.18 -13.33
CA SER A 41 -1.30 19.86 -12.75
C SER A 41 -1.44 19.06 -11.44
N HIS A 42 -2.32 19.52 -10.54
CA HIS A 42 -2.62 18.83 -9.29
C HIS A 42 -3.23 17.46 -9.52
N ALA A 43 -4.21 17.33 -10.42
CA ALA A 43 -4.83 16.06 -10.77
C ALA A 43 -3.82 15.06 -11.33
N ARG A 44 -2.88 15.51 -12.17
CA ARG A 44 -1.79 14.66 -12.68
C ARG A 44 -0.84 14.21 -11.58
N LYS A 45 -0.48 15.11 -10.66
CA LYS A 45 0.37 14.77 -9.51
C LYS A 45 -0.33 13.77 -8.60
N MET A 46 -1.61 13.99 -8.29
CA MET A 46 -2.41 13.11 -7.45
C MET A 46 -2.53 11.71 -8.06
N LYS A 47 -2.82 11.60 -9.37
CA LYS A 47 -2.84 10.31 -10.07
C LYS A 47 -1.52 9.55 -9.99
N LYS A 48 -0.37 10.23 -10.05
CA LYS A 48 0.94 9.57 -9.92
C LYS A 48 1.16 9.04 -8.50
N ILE A 49 0.75 9.81 -7.51
CA ILE A 49 0.84 9.45 -6.10
C ILE A 49 -0.05 8.25 -5.79
N GLU A 50 -1.31 8.30 -6.23
CA GLU A 50 -2.28 7.21 -6.10
C GLU A 50 -1.75 5.95 -6.76
N PHE A 51 -1.27 6.04 -8.01
CA PHE A 51 -0.65 4.91 -8.70
C PHE A 51 0.54 4.33 -7.93
N ALA A 52 1.44 5.17 -7.41
CA ALA A 52 2.59 4.72 -6.64
C ALA A 52 2.17 4.04 -5.32
N SER A 53 1.14 4.56 -4.66
CA SER A 53 0.58 3.98 -3.44
C SER A 53 -0.04 2.61 -3.73
N SER A 54 -0.96 2.53 -4.70
CA SER A 54 -1.60 1.28 -5.11
C SER A 54 -0.57 0.26 -5.61
N PHE A 55 0.45 0.70 -6.35
CA PHE A 55 1.51 -0.20 -6.81
C PHE A 55 2.28 -0.82 -5.63
N LYS A 56 2.64 -0.01 -4.62
CA LYS A 56 3.30 -0.52 -3.41
C LYS A 56 2.39 -1.48 -2.65
N GLN A 57 1.12 -1.14 -2.47
CA GLN A 57 0.14 -1.99 -1.78
C GLN A 57 0.01 -3.36 -2.45
N GLU A 58 -0.21 -3.38 -3.76
CA GLU A 58 -0.49 -4.61 -4.51
C GLU A 58 0.75 -5.48 -4.71
N ASN A 59 1.92 -4.88 -4.94
CA ASN A 59 3.12 -5.62 -5.34
C ASN A 59 4.10 -5.86 -4.19
N LEU A 60 4.07 -5.04 -3.13
CA LEU A 60 5.05 -5.10 -2.07
C LEU A 60 4.44 -5.58 -0.75
N PHE A 61 3.30 -5.02 -0.32
CA PHE A 61 2.68 -5.35 0.96
C PHE A 61 1.80 -6.61 0.89
N LYS A 62 0.80 -6.63 0.01
CA LYS A 62 -0.19 -7.72 -0.10
C LYS A 62 0.44 -9.11 -0.24
N PRO A 63 1.53 -9.30 -1.01
CA PRO A 63 2.12 -10.63 -1.15
C PRO A 63 2.84 -11.10 0.12
N VAL A 64 3.39 -10.18 0.92
CA VAL A 64 4.02 -10.52 2.21
C VAL A 64 2.95 -10.97 3.20
N VAL A 65 1.83 -10.26 3.27
CA VAL A 65 0.69 -10.65 4.12
C VAL A 65 0.15 -12.01 3.71
N SER A 66 -0.11 -12.20 2.41
CA SER A 66 -0.63 -13.46 1.86
C SER A 66 0.31 -14.64 2.14
N PHE A 67 1.63 -14.42 2.05
CA PHE A 67 2.62 -15.43 2.42
C PHE A 67 2.56 -15.79 3.90
N LEU A 68 2.54 -14.79 4.80
CA LEU A 68 2.49 -15.04 6.25
C LEU A 68 1.22 -15.77 6.66
N GLU A 69 0.07 -15.46 6.05
CA GLU A 69 -1.19 -16.17 6.29
C GLU A 69 -1.10 -17.65 5.85
N ALA A 70 -0.62 -17.90 4.63
CA ALA A 70 -0.44 -19.25 4.12
C ALA A 70 0.55 -20.05 4.97
N ASP A 71 1.65 -19.43 5.38
CA ASP A 71 2.67 -20.08 6.21
C ASP A 71 2.16 -20.35 7.62
N LEU A 72 1.39 -19.44 8.24
CA LEU A 72 0.74 -19.71 9.53
C LEU A 72 -0.25 -20.88 9.46
N ILE A 73 -1.05 -20.98 8.39
CA ILE A 73 -1.97 -22.10 8.17
C ILE A 73 -1.17 -23.41 8.06
N ALA A 74 -0.07 -23.40 7.29
CA ALA A 74 0.80 -24.57 7.16
C ALA A 74 1.43 -24.95 8.51
N LEU A 75 1.91 -23.98 9.31
CA LEU A 75 2.45 -24.21 10.64
C LEU A 75 1.43 -24.80 11.61
N GLN A 76 0.18 -24.32 11.56
CA GLN A 76 -0.90 -24.87 12.37
C GLN A 76 -1.23 -26.31 11.94
N ALA A 77 -1.18 -26.61 10.64
CA ALA A 77 -1.34 -27.98 10.15
C ALA A 77 -0.19 -28.90 10.62
N VAL A 78 1.05 -28.41 10.59
CA VAL A 78 2.23 -29.12 11.14
C VAL A 78 2.03 -29.39 12.63
N TYR A 79 1.61 -28.39 13.40
CA TYR A 79 1.30 -28.56 14.82
C TYR A 79 0.20 -29.61 15.05
N GLY A 80 -0.84 -29.61 14.21
CA GLY A 80 -1.91 -30.62 14.25
C GLY A 80 -1.41 -32.05 14.10
N LEU A 81 -0.32 -32.29 13.35
CA LEU A 81 0.27 -33.62 13.19
C LEU A 81 0.80 -34.22 14.49
N LEU A 82 1.05 -33.42 15.53
CA LEU A 82 1.47 -33.95 16.84
C LEU A 82 0.41 -34.83 17.47
N PHE A 83 -0.86 -34.56 17.18
CA PHE A 83 -2.01 -35.33 17.67
C PHE A 83 -2.36 -36.52 16.77
N VAL A 84 -1.66 -36.68 15.64
CA VAL A 84 -1.81 -37.81 14.72
C VAL A 84 -0.75 -38.86 15.04
N GLU A 85 -1.15 -40.14 15.02
CA GLU A 85 -0.22 -41.25 15.18
C GLU A 85 0.91 -41.17 14.15
N LYS A 86 2.15 -41.42 14.59
CA LYS A 86 3.35 -41.23 13.76
C LYS A 86 3.29 -41.98 12.42
N LYS A 87 2.65 -43.15 12.39
CA LYS A 87 2.46 -43.97 11.17
C LYS A 87 1.57 -43.29 10.12
N ASP A 88 0.59 -42.51 10.56
CA ASP A 88 -0.44 -41.90 9.70
C ASP A 88 -0.06 -40.47 9.27
N ARG A 89 0.95 -39.85 9.89
CA ARG A 89 1.43 -38.49 9.56
C ARG A 89 1.86 -38.34 8.09
N ARG A 90 2.33 -39.42 7.45
CA ARG A 90 2.77 -39.40 6.04
C ARG A 90 1.61 -39.26 5.05
N GLU A 91 0.39 -39.57 5.47
CA GLU A 91 -0.81 -39.49 4.64
C GLU A 91 -1.38 -38.07 4.61
N VAL A 92 -0.99 -37.23 5.57
CA VAL A 92 -1.44 -35.84 5.65
C VAL A 92 -0.63 -34.97 4.71
N LYS A 93 -1.31 -34.36 3.74
CA LYS A 93 -0.70 -33.38 2.82
C LYS A 93 -0.79 -31.98 3.42
N ILE A 94 0.36 -31.38 3.66
CA ILE A 94 0.47 -29.96 4.05
C ILE A 94 0.81 -29.17 2.79
N ASN A 95 0.04 -28.12 2.52
CA ASN A 95 0.33 -27.22 1.42
C ASN A 95 1.58 -26.38 1.78
N ASN A 96 2.61 -26.48 0.94
CA ASN A 96 3.86 -25.75 1.09
C ASN A 96 4.18 -24.91 -0.17
N ASP A 97 3.22 -24.73 -1.06
CA ASP A 97 3.42 -24.03 -2.34
C ASP A 97 3.89 -22.59 -2.13
N HIS A 98 3.49 -21.95 -1.02
CA HIS A 98 3.91 -20.59 -0.67
C HIS A 98 5.42 -20.48 -0.40
N LEU A 99 6.11 -21.57 -0.02
CA LEU A 99 7.54 -21.55 0.28
C LEU A 99 8.41 -21.21 -0.92
N VAL A 100 7.92 -21.43 -2.16
CA VAL A 100 8.65 -21.02 -3.37
C VAL A 100 8.81 -19.50 -3.45
N MET A 101 7.95 -18.75 -2.77
CA MET A 101 7.99 -17.28 -2.73
C MET A 101 8.91 -16.76 -1.64
N LEU A 102 9.43 -17.60 -0.73
CA LEU A 102 10.13 -17.19 0.48
C LEU A 102 11.27 -16.20 0.22
N SER A 103 12.13 -16.47 -0.76
CA SER A 103 13.25 -15.58 -1.10
C SER A 103 12.78 -14.21 -1.59
N SER A 104 11.70 -14.18 -2.37
CA SER A 104 11.10 -12.94 -2.85
C SER A 104 10.44 -12.14 -1.72
N ILE A 105 9.82 -12.82 -0.76
CA ILE A 105 9.21 -12.21 0.43
C ILE A 105 10.29 -11.64 1.35
N GLU A 106 11.38 -12.39 1.57
CA GLU A 106 12.51 -11.91 2.35
C GLU A 106 13.12 -10.63 1.75
N ALA A 107 13.35 -10.62 0.43
CA ALA A 107 13.84 -9.44 -0.28
C ALA A 107 12.89 -8.24 -0.14
N ARG A 108 11.57 -8.47 -0.19
CA ARG A 108 10.55 -7.42 -0.02
C ARG A 108 10.55 -6.87 1.39
N ILE A 109 10.56 -7.71 2.42
CA ILE A 109 10.58 -7.26 3.81
C ILE A 109 11.84 -6.45 4.07
N LYS A 110 13.00 -6.90 3.59
CA LYS A 110 14.27 -6.19 3.71
C LYS A 110 14.26 -4.82 3.00
N ALA A 111 13.55 -4.70 1.88
CA ALA A 111 13.45 -3.46 1.13
C ALA A 111 12.41 -2.47 1.70
N LEU A 112 11.36 -2.99 2.37
CA LEU A 112 10.22 -2.20 2.84
C LEU A 112 10.35 -1.74 4.29
N THR A 113 11.02 -2.54 5.11
CA THR A 113 10.95 -2.39 6.56
C THR A 113 12.31 -2.05 7.16
N ASP A 114 12.29 -1.59 8.40
CA ASP A 114 13.49 -1.34 9.17
C ASP A 114 14.17 -2.65 9.58
N SER A 115 15.45 -2.56 9.99
CA SER A 115 16.22 -3.72 10.43
C SER A 115 15.52 -4.54 11.53
N ALA A 116 14.77 -3.90 12.44
CA ALA A 116 14.07 -4.60 13.50
C ALA A 116 12.93 -5.49 12.96
N THR A 117 12.18 -5.02 11.97
CA THR A 117 11.11 -5.83 11.36
C THR A 117 11.67 -6.96 10.50
N TYR A 118 12.79 -6.73 9.81
CA TYR A 118 13.52 -7.80 9.12
C TYR A 118 14.01 -8.88 10.09
N GLU A 119 14.55 -8.51 11.25
CA GLU A 119 14.96 -9.48 12.27
C GLU A 119 13.77 -10.29 12.82
N LYS A 120 12.60 -9.66 13.01
CA LYS A 120 11.37 -10.41 13.38
C LYS A 120 11.00 -11.44 12.31
N PHE A 121 11.18 -11.13 11.02
CA PHE A 121 10.93 -12.09 9.95
C PHE A 121 11.95 -13.23 9.92
N ASN A 122 13.22 -12.93 10.19
CA ASN A 122 14.25 -13.96 10.34
C ASN A 122 13.94 -14.88 11.52
N GLU A 123 13.52 -14.31 12.65
CA GLU A 123 13.09 -15.08 13.81
C GLU A 123 11.87 -15.95 13.46
N TYR A 124 10.85 -15.38 12.82
CA TYR A 124 9.67 -16.11 12.34
C TYR A 124 10.05 -17.32 11.46
N SER A 125 10.97 -17.13 10.51
CA SER A 125 11.48 -18.22 9.65
C SER A 125 12.20 -19.32 10.45
N ARG A 126 12.90 -18.96 11.54
CA ARG A 126 13.50 -19.94 12.46
C ARG A 126 12.43 -20.70 13.25
N LYS A 127 11.36 -20.03 13.69
CA LYS A 127 10.23 -20.67 14.38
C LYS A 127 9.58 -21.73 13.50
N ARG A 128 9.39 -21.45 12.21
CA ARG A 128 8.89 -22.45 11.24
C ARG A 128 9.70 -23.73 11.24
N LEU A 129 11.03 -23.61 11.16
CA LEU A 129 11.93 -24.77 11.17
C LEU A 129 11.83 -25.56 12.49
N ARG A 130 11.72 -24.86 13.63
CA ARG A 130 11.59 -25.51 14.94
C ARG A 130 10.27 -26.26 15.10
N ILE A 131 9.15 -25.70 14.63
CA ILE A 131 7.84 -26.35 14.65
C ILE A 131 7.87 -27.62 13.78
N GLY A 132 8.49 -27.56 12.60
CA GLY A 132 8.71 -28.75 11.77
C GLY A 132 9.54 -29.82 12.47
N ASN A 133 10.63 -29.43 13.14
CA ASN A 133 11.53 -30.35 13.84
C ASN A 133 10.92 -30.93 15.13
N ALA A 134 9.95 -30.25 15.74
CA ALA A 134 9.26 -30.73 16.94
C ALA A 134 8.42 -32.00 16.68
N LEU A 135 8.13 -32.32 15.42
CA LEU A 135 7.52 -33.61 15.07
C LEU A 135 8.42 -34.81 15.37
N GLU A 136 9.74 -34.59 15.43
CA GLU A 136 10.75 -35.62 15.63
C GLU A 136 11.40 -35.56 17.02
N ASN A 137 11.34 -34.41 17.71
CA ASN A 137 12.00 -34.19 19.00
C ASN A 137 11.01 -33.76 20.10
N ILE A 138 11.01 -34.51 21.20
CA ILE A 138 10.08 -34.34 22.35
C ILE A 138 10.42 -33.11 23.21
N GLU A 139 11.65 -32.58 23.13
CA GLU A 139 12.13 -31.50 24.01
C GLU A 139 11.66 -30.09 23.63
N LEU A 140 11.08 -29.90 22.44
CA LEU A 140 10.58 -28.61 21.98
C LEU A 140 9.09 -28.49 22.30
N ASP A 141 8.68 -27.42 22.99
CA ASP A 141 7.27 -27.05 23.12
C ASP A 141 6.78 -26.43 21.79
N PRO A 142 6.06 -27.20 20.97
CA PRO A 142 5.68 -26.76 19.63
C PRO A 142 4.53 -25.76 19.68
N TYR A 143 3.74 -25.74 20.75
CA TYR A 143 2.67 -24.78 20.94
C TYR A 143 3.25 -23.40 21.27
N ALA A 144 4.25 -23.34 22.15
CA ALA A 144 4.97 -22.10 22.44
C ALA A 144 5.64 -21.51 21.20
N GLU A 145 6.27 -22.35 20.37
CA GLU A 145 6.89 -21.89 19.12
C GLU A 145 5.84 -21.40 18.09
N LEU A 146 4.69 -22.08 17.99
CA LEU A 146 3.57 -21.63 17.13
C LEU A 146 3.00 -20.29 17.61
N LYS A 147 2.77 -20.12 18.91
CA LYS A 147 2.27 -18.86 19.47
C LYS A 147 3.26 -17.71 19.20
N SER A 148 4.54 -17.96 19.42
CA SER A 148 5.61 -17.00 19.11
C SER A 148 5.65 -16.65 17.62
N ALA A 149 5.45 -17.61 16.72
CA ALA A 149 5.36 -17.36 15.29
C ALA A 149 4.15 -16.48 14.93
N ILE A 150 2.98 -16.72 15.54
CA ILE A 150 1.77 -15.90 15.35
C ILE A 150 2.01 -14.46 15.82
N GLU A 151 2.63 -14.26 16.97
CA GLU A 151 2.95 -12.94 17.51
C GLU A 151 3.93 -12.18 16.58
N LEU A 152 4.97 -12.86 16.09
CA LEU A 152 5.93 -12.28 15.14
C LEU A 152 5.25 -11.89 13.82
N ALA A 153 4.45 -12.78 13.24
CA ALA A 153 3.70 -12.50 12.02
C ALA A 153 2.74 -11.32 12.20
N SER A 154 2.00 -11.27 13.32
CA SER A 154 1.08 -10.18 13.63
C SER A 154 1.81 -8.84 13.75
N ASN A 155 2.98 -8.83 14.39
CA ASN A 155 3.80 -7.63 14.52
C ASN A 155 4.33 -7.15 13.16
N ILE A 156 4.77 -8.07 12.29
CA ILE A 156 5.21 -7.74 10.93
C ILE A 156 4.03 -7.16 10.13
N MET A 157 2.86 -7.81 10.15
CA MET A 157 1.66 -7.34 9.46
C MET A 157 1.24 -5.95 9.96
N LYS A 158 1.28 -5.71 11.27
CA LYS A 158 0.98 -4.41 11.86
C LYS A 158 1.92 -3.32 11.33
N THR A 159 3.23 -3.55 11.34
CA THR A 159 4.20 -2.58 10.83
C THR A 159 4.00 -2.31 9.34
N LEU A 160 3.73 -3.35 8.54
CA LEU A 160 3.44 -3.21 7.12
C LEU A 160 2.15 -2.40 6.88
N TYR A 161 1.12 -2.62 7.69
CA TYR A 161 -0.13 -1.86 7.62
C TYR A 161 0.09 -0.39 7.96
N GLU A 162 0.79 -0.09 9.06
CA GLU A 162 1.13 1.27 9.48
C GLU A 162 1.90 2.01 8.37
N GLN A 163 2.88 1.35 7.77
CA GLN A 163 3.63 1.89 6.63
C GLN A 163 2.77 2.13 5.38
N ALA A 164 1.78 1.27 5.13
CA ALA A 164 0.86 1.46 4.02
C ALA A 164 -0.08 2.67 4.27
N THR A 165 -0.56 2.85 5.50
CA THR A 165 -1.45 3.97 5.86
C THR A 165 -0.73 5.31 6.01
N ASP A 166 0.54 5.33 6.46
CA ASP A 166 1.34 6.56 6.56
C ASP A 166 1.59 7.20 5.18
N ILE A 167 1.56 6.39 4.11
CA ILE A 167 1.66 6.86 2.73
C ILE A 167 0.39 7.62 2.32
N GLU A 168 -0.79 7.17 2.75
CA GLU A 168 -2.05 7.90 2.47
C GLU A 168 -2.06 9.27 3.14
N ILE A 169 -1.68 9.37 4.42
CA ILE A 169 -1.77 10.62 5.20
C ILE A 169 -0.79 11.69 4.69
N LYS A 170 0.42 11.32 4.28
CA LYS A 170 1.40 12.27 3.71
C LYS A 170 1.04 12.78 2.32
N THR A 171 0.01 12.20 1.68
CA THR A 171 -0.42 12.60 0.33
C THR A 171 -1.64 13.52 0.33
N THR A 172 -2.25 13.73 1.49
CA THR A 172 -3.44 14.57 1.70
C THR A 172 -3.14 15.95 2.29
N HIS A 173 -1.87 16.26 2.60
CA HIS A 173 -1.39 17.55 3.13
C HIS A 173 -0.33 18.15 2.22
#